data_AF-A0A7V4QA32-F1
#
_entry.id   AF-A0A7V4QA32-F1
#
_cell.length_a   1.000
_cell.length_b   1.000
_cell.length_c   1.000
_cell.angle_alpha   90.00
_cell.angle_beta   90.00
_cell.angle_gamma   90.00
#
_symmetry.space_group_name_H-M   'P 1'
#
loop_
_entity.id
_entity.type
_entity.pdbx_description
1 polymer ?
#
loop_
_entity_poly.entity_id
_entity_poly.type
_entity_poly.pdbx_seq_one_letter_code
_entity_poly.pdbx_strand_id
1 'polypeptide(L)'
;MSLILDDFLITGRTFEEYVAFFDLDVTAMKNMRVLDCPSGASSFIAEAKARGIKAQGCDILYCYDRDALRVQGEKSIEKIYADTSWMVDNNFAFYHSIERHKEHRVRALEAFCADYNTRDYWFAELPKLPYADDSFDLVLSSHLLFVYDDRLDFAFHEASITEMLRIGKEVRIFPLVDYKNSRADEPNNLSPFAYRMAEKFGGEIVKVGFEFQKSAGYMLRIKR
;
A
#
# COMPACT_ATOMS: atom_id res chain seq x y z
N MET A 1 8.39 20.80 -2.29
CA MET A 1 8.30 20.69 -0.82
C MET A 1 9.59 20.03 -0.35
N SER A 2 10.23 20.50 0.72
CA SER A 2 11.37 19.76 1.29
C SER A 2 10.80 18.54 1.99
N LEU A 3 11.16 17.33 1.55
CA LEU A 3 10.81 16.11 2.27
C LEU A 3 11.60 16.09 3.58
N ILE A 4 10.89 16.00 4.71
CA ILE A 4 11.49 15.82 6.04
C ILE A 4 11.10 14.44 6.52
N LEU A 5 12.08 13.56 6.67
CA LEU A 5 11.83 12.14 6.95
C LEU A 5 11.02 11.92 8.24
N ASP A 6 11.25 12.75 9.26
CA ASP A 6 10.58 12.68 10.56
C ASP A 6 9.06 12.95 10.46
N ASP A 7 8.57 13.56 9.37
CA ASP A 7 7.14 13.80 9.13
C ASP A 7 6.40 12.54 8.67
N PHE A 8 7.12 11.49 8.26
CA PHE A 8 6.54 10.25 7.75
C PHE A 8 6.47 9.15 8.81
N LEU A 9 5.28 8.59 9.01
CA LEU A 9 5.10 7.31 9.72
C LEU A 9 5.39 6.15 8.76
N ILE A 10 6.60 5.59 8.84
CA ILE A 10 7.00 4.46 8.02
C ILE A 10 6.48 3.18 8.67
N THR A 11 5.47 2.57 8.04
CA THR A 11 4.96 1.27 8.46
C THR A 11 4.95 0.32 7.27
N GLY A 12 5.92 -0.59 7.22
CA GLY A 12 5.98 -1.62 6.18
C GLY A 12 4.80 -2.57 6.27
N ARG A 13 4.49 -3.25 5.16
CA ARG A 13 3.52 -4.36 5.05
C ARG A 13 4.23 -5.60 4.49
N THR A 14 3.82 -6.77 4.94
CA THR A 14 4.38 -8.06 4.52
C THR A 14 3.77 -8.57 3.21
N PHE A 15 4.42 -9.54 2.57
CA PHE A 15 3.84 -10.19 1.39
C PHE A 15 2.50 -10.86 1.67
N GLU A 16 2.38 -11.51 2.82
CA GLU A 16 1.14 -12.17 3.26
C GLU A 16 -0.02 -11.17 3.37
N GLU A 17 0.25 -9.97 3.90
CA GLU A 17 -0.73 -8.90 3.95
C GLU A 17 -1.13 -8.44 2.54
N TYR A 18 -0.18 -8.25 1.64
CA TYR A 18 -0.48 -7.87 0.25
C TYR A 18 -1.35 -8.91 -0.46
N VAL A 19 -1.10 -10.21 -0.22
CA VAL A 19 -1.97 -11.28 -0.74
C VAL A 19 -3.40 -11.12 -0.22
N ALA A 20 -3.56 -10.80 1.06
CA ALA A 20 -4.87 -10.63 1.68
C ALA A 20 -5.57 -9.31 1.27
N PHE A 21 -4.82 -8.23 1.09
CA PHE A 21 -5.32 -6.90 0.67
C PHE A 21 -5.86 -6.90 -0.75
N PHE A 22 -5.22 -7.65 -1.63
CA PHE A 22 -5.45 -7.55 -3.06
C PHE A 22 -5.99 -8.83 -3.69
N ASP A 23 -6.25 -9.90 -2.92
CA ASP A 23 -6.66 -11.21 -3.45
C ASP A 23 -5.69 -11.70 -4.54
N LEU A 24 -4.41 -11.79 -4.18
CA LEU A 24 -3.34 -12.09 -5.14
C LEU A 24 -3.22 -13.59 -5.43
N ASP A 25 -3.27 -13.97 -6.70
CA ASP A 25 -2.85 -15.29 -7.16
C ASP A 25 -1.32 -15.34 -7.32
N VAL A 26 -0.65 -15.82 -6.27
CA VAL A 26 0.82 -15.95 -6.22
C VAL A 26 1.37 -16.82 -7.36
N THR A 27 0.61 -17.80 -7.85
CA THR A 27 1.06 -18.66 -8.96
C THR A 27 1.02 -17.91 -10.28
N ALA A 28 -0.06 -17.19 -10.55
CA ALA A 28 -0.18 -16.36 -11.75
C ALA A 28 0.88 -15.24 -11.78
N MET A 29 1.16 -14.63 -10.62
CA MET A 29 2.13 -13.53 -10.50
C MET A 29 3.56 -13.89 -10.92
N LYS A 30 3.96 -15.17 -10.91
CA LYS A 30 5.29 -15.59 -11.37
C LYS A 30 5.57 -15.21 -12.83
N ASN A 31 4.52 -15.03 -13.62
CA ASN A 31 4.61 -14.63 -15.03
C ASN A 31 4.32 -13.14 -15.25
N MET A 32 4.19 -12.35 -14.19
CA MET A 32 3.82 -10.93 -14.24
C MET A 32 4.98 -10.03 -13.84
N ARG A 33 5.01 -8.82 -14.38
CA ARG A 33 5.77 -7.68 -13.85
C ARG A 33 4.86 -6.91 -12.90
N VAL A 34 5.29 -6.75 -11.65
CA VAL A 34 4.48 -6.15 -10.58
C VAL A 34 5.16 -4.90 -10.06
N LEU A 35 4.40 -3.81 -9.92
CA LEU A 35 4.82 -2.58 -9.25
C LEU A 35 4.04 -2.39 -7.96
N ASP A 36 4.73 -1.99 -6.90
CA ASP A 36 4.15 -1.49 -5.66
C ASP A 36 4.38 0.03 -5.55
N CYS A 37 3.31 0.83 -5.49
CA CYS A 37 3.34 2.28 -5.58
C CYS A 37 2.20 2.97 -4.79
N PRO A 38 2.50 3.73 -3.71
CA PRO A 38 3.79 3.79 -3.04
C PRO A 38 4.09 2.51 -2.26
N SER A 39 5.36 2.11 -2.20
CA SER A 39 5.75 0.85 -1.56
C SER A 39 6.16 0.98 -0.09
N GLY A 40 6.65 2.16 0.32
CA GLY A 40 7.15 2.40 1.67
C GLY A 40 8.29 1.45 2.06
N ALA A 41 8.36 1.11 3.35
CA ALA A 41 9.28 0.09 3.87
C ALA A 41 8.64 -1.31 3.94
N SER A 42 7.80 -1.66 2.96
CA SER A 42 7.15 -2.96 2.88
C SER A 42 8.12 -4.05 2.44
N SER A 43 7.98 -5.25 2.98
CA SER A 43 8.77 -6.41 2.56
C SER A 43 8.20 -7.12 1.33
N PHE A 44 7.07 -6.65 0.78
CA PHE A 44 6.40 -7.25 -0.37
C PHE A 44 7.38 -7.53 -1.53
N ILE A 45 8.21 -6.57 -1.92
CA ILE A 45 9.16 -6.72 -3.05
C ILE A 45 10.22 -7.78 -2.73
N ALA A 46 10.86 -7.68 -1.58
CA ALA A 46 11.86 -8.64 -1.12
C ALA A 46 11.32 -10.08 -1.12
N GLU A 47 10.14 -10.26 -0.55
CA GLU A 47 9.48 -11.55 -0.41
C GLU A 47 8.91 -12.08 -1.74
N ALA A 48 8.43 -11.20 -2.63
CA ALA A 48 7.96 -11.55 -3.97
C ALA A 48 9.12 -12.06 -4.82
N LYS A 49 10.27 -11.36 -4.80
CA LYS A 49 11.49 -11.76 -5.49
C LYS A 49 12.00 -13.12 -5.02
N ALA A 50 11.99 -13.37 -3.70
CA ALA A 50 12.34 -14.66 -3.13
C ALA A 50 11.45 -15.82 -3.64
N ARG A 51 10.24 -15.50 -4.13
CA ARG A 51 9.28 -16.45 -4.73
C ARG A 51 9.35 -16.50 -6.27
N GLY A 52 10.30 -15.81 -6.88
CA GLY A 52 10.51 -15.75 -8.33
C GLY A 52 9.57 -14.79 -9.07
N ILE A 53 8.90 -13.87 -8.35
CA ILE A 53 8.04 -12.84 -8.94
C ILE A 53 8.89 -11.62 -9.30
N LYS A 54 8.65 -11.04 -10.47
CA LYS A 54 9.32 -9.81 -10.92
C LYS A 54 8.62 -8.60 -10.30
N ALA A 55 9.05 -8.20 -9.10
CA ALA A 55 8.48 -7.08 -8.37
C ALA A 55 9.46 -5.90 -8.28
N GLN A 56 8.94 -4.69 -8.40
CA GLN A 56 9.63 -3.43 -8.13
C GLN A 56 8.76 -2.54 -7.26
N GLY A 57 9.39 -1.58 -6.57
CA GLY A 57 8.71 -0.57 -5.77
C GLY A 57 9.11 0.82 -6.18
N CYS A 58 8.19 1.77 -6.00
CA CYS A 58 8.56 3.17 -5.99
C CYS A 58 7.91 3.92 -4.84
N ASP A 59 8.64 4.91 -4.33
CA ASP A 59 8.22 5.73 -3.20
C ASP A 59 9.06 7.01 -3.14
N ILE A 60 8.49 8.09 -2.60
CA ILE A 60 9.20 9.33 -2.30
C ILE A 60 10.29 9.12 -1.24
N LEU A 61 10.13 8.12 -0.38
CA LEU A 61 11.08 7.75 0.67
C LEU A 61 12.42 7.27 0.11
N TYR A 62 12.48 6.82 -1.15
CA TYR A 62 13.70 6.28 -1.72
C TYR A 62 14.71 7.36 -2.16
N CYS A 63 14.47 8.62 -1.80
CA CYS A 63 15.51 9.66 -1.77
C CYS A 63 16.44 9.54 -0.54
N TYR A 64 16.06 8.78 0.48
CA TYR A 64 16.86 8.49 1.67
C TYR A 64 17.60 7.15 1.55
N ASP A 65 18.71 7.03 2.27
CA ASP A 65 19.44 5.78 2.37
C ASP A 65 18.77 4.77 3.32
N ARG A 66 19.23 3.51 3.23
CA ARG A 66 18.72 2.39 4.02
C ARG A 66 18.73 2.67 5.52
N ASP A 67 19.80 3.25 6.03
CA ASP A 67 20.02 3.36 7.48
C ASP A 67 19.11 4.46 8.05
N ALA A 68 18.91 5.56 7.31
CA ALA A 68 17.92 6.58 7.64
C ALA A 68 16.48 6.02 7.64
N LEU A 69 16.11 5.26 6.60
CA LEU A 69 14.79 4.61 6.52
C LEU A 69 14.57 3.60 7.64
N ARG A 70 15.61 2.83 8.00
CA ARG A 70 15.56 1.88 9.12
C ARG A 70 15.31 2.59 10.44
N VAL A 71 16.10 3.61 10.76
CA VAL A 71 15.94 4.38 12.01
C VAL A 71 14.55 5.02 12.10
N GLN A 72 14.05 5.60 11.00
CA GLN A 72 12.71 6.18 11.00
C GLN A 72 11.60 5.13 11.10
N GLY A 73 11.77 3.97 10.48
CA GLY A 73 10.87 2.82 10.61
C GLY A 73 10.80 2.30 12.04
N GLU A 74 11.95 2.12 12.70
CA GLU A 74 12.06 1.70 14.10
C GLU A 74 11.32 2.71 15.02
N LYS A 75 11.58 4.01 14.86
CA LYS A 75 10.87 5.09 15.58
C LYS A 75 9.36 5.06 15.34
N SER A 76 8.94 4.84 14.09
CA SER A 76 7.52 4.79 13.72
C SER A 76 6.81 3.62 14.39
N ILE A 77 7.44 2.45 14.41
CA ILE A 77 6.94 1.26 15.12
C ILE A 77 6.84 1.58 16.61
N GLU A 78 7.90 2.06 17.25
CA GLU A 78 7.88 2.41 18.68
C GLU A 78 6.73 3.37 19.01
N LYS A 79 6.57 4.44 18.21
CA LYS A 79 5.51 5.43 18.39
C LYS A 79 4.10 4.82 18.29
N ILE A 80 3.87 3.92 17.33
CA ILE A 80 2.56 3.29 17.11
C ILE A 80 2.19 2.33 18.24
N TYR A 81 3.16 1.62 18.80
CA TYR A 81 2.91 0.64 19.88
C TYR A 81 3.07 1.23 21.29
N ALA A 82 3.47 2.49 21.42
CA ALA A 82 3.41 3.21 22.69
C ALA A 82 1.96 3.45 23.15
N ASP A 83 1.02 3.54 22.21
CA ASP A 83 -0.41 3.63 22.47
C ASP A 83 -1.19 2.75 21.47
N THR A 84 -1.74 1.65 21.97
CA THR A 84 -2.53 0.69 21.17
C THR A 84 -4.03 0.82 21.41
N SER A 85 -4.49 1.87 22.12
CA SER A 85 -5.91 2.09 22.41
C SER A 85 -6.77 2.20 21.15
N TRP A 86 -6.20 2.72 20.05
CA TRP A 86 -6.85 2.81 18.74
C TRP A 86 -7.14 1.46 18.08
N MET A 87 -6.55 0.36 18.57
CA MET A 87 -6.76 -0.99 18.04
C MET A 87 -7.88 -1.77 18.73
N VAL A 88 -8.44 -1.27 19.84
CA VAL A 88 -9.35 -2.05 20.72
C VAL A 88 -10.56 -2.59 19.96
N ASP A 89 -11.13 -1.79 19.05
CA ASP A 89 -12.32 -2.16 18.28
C ASP A 89 -12.00 -2.74 16.89
N ASN A 90 -10.72 -2.99 16.59
CA ASN A 90 -10.30 -3.57 15.32
C ASN A 90 -10.44 -5.09 15.31
N ASN A 91 -10.62 -5.63 14.11
CA ASN A 91 -10.72 -7.06 13.86
C ASN A 91 -9.32 -7.71 13.81
N PHE A 92 -9.05 -8.58 14.77
CA PHE A 92 -7.80 -9.34 14.85
C PHE A 92 -7.87 -10.73 14.22
N ALA A 93 -8.86 -11.06 13.39
CA ALA A 93 -8.95 -12.39 12.75
C ALA A 93 -7.68 -12.75 11.96
N PHE A 94 -7.06 -11.78 11.29
CA PHE A 94 -5.81 -11.99 10.55
C PHE A 94 -4.58 -12.03 11.47
N TYR A 95 -4.42 -11.01 12.33
CA TYR A 95 -3.22 -10.86 13.16
C TYR A 95 -3.23 -11.71 14.43
N HIS A 96 -4.40 -12.11 14.91
CA HIS A 96 -4.67 -12.82 16.17
C HIS A 96 -4.39 -12.03 17.45
N SER A 97 -3.38 -11.14 17.47
CA SER A 97 -3.09 -10.26 18.61
C SER A 97 -2.35 -8.98 18.21
N ILE A 98 -2.27 -8.03 19.14
CA ILE A 98 -1.50 -6.78 18.97
C ILE A 98 -0.01 -7.08 18.80
N GLU A 99 0.51 -8.05 19.54
CA GLU A 99 1.92 -8.48 19.48
C GLU A 99 2.24 -9.01 18.09
N ARG A 100 1.38 -9.86 17.53
CA ARG A 100 1.55 -10.35 16.16
C ARG A 100 1.41 -9.24 15.12
N HIS A 101 0.48 -8.31 15.30
CA HIS A 101 0.41 -7.11 14.45
C HIS A 101 1.75 -6.33 14.49
N LYS A 102 2.39 -6.22 15.65
CA LYS A 102 3.75 -5.66 15.80
C LYS A 102 4.82 -6.47 15.08
N GLU A 103 4.81 -7.78 15.23
CA GLU A 103 5.72 -8.68 14.54
C GLU A 103 5.66 -8.51 13.02
N HIS A 104 4.47 -8.32 12.42
CA HIS A 104 4.35 -8.02 10.99
C HIS A 104 5.06 -6.72 10.59
N ARG A 105 4.94 -5.64 11.39
CA ARG A 105 5.65 -4.38 11.10
C ARG A 105 7.16 -4.53 11.19
N VAL A 106 7.63 -5.18 12.26
CA VAL A 106 9.06 -5.40 12.50
C VAL A 106 9.66 -6.25 11.39
N ARG A 107 9.04 -7.40 11.08
CA ARG A 107 9.48 -8.29 10.00
C ARG A 107 9.47 -7.61 8.63
N ALA A 108 8.45 -6.80 8.35
CA ALA A 108 8.39 -6.07 7.10
C ALA A 108 9.58 -5.10 6.96
N LEU A 109 9.86 -4.33 8.01
CA LEU A 109 10.97 -3.38 8.02
C LEU A 109 12.33 -4.09 7.89
N GLU A 110 12.55 -5.16 8.66
CA GLU A 110 13.80 -5.93 8.63
C GLU A 110 14.07 -6.52 7.25
N ALA A 111 13.07 -7.16 6.64
CA ALA A 111 13.21 -7.76 5.32
C ALA A 111 13.36 -6.70 4.21
N PHE A 112 12.65 -5.57 4.32
CA PHE A 112 12.86 -4.42 3.45
C PHE A 112 14.32 -3.92 3.54
N CYS A 113 14.81 -3.64 4.74
CA CYS A 113 16.17 -3.13 4.94
C CYS A 113 17.24 -4.11 4.44
N ALA A 114 17.00 -5.42 4.55
CA ALA A 114 17.91 -6.44 4.04
C ALA A 114 17.98 -6.49 2.51
N ASP A 115 16.90 -6.15 1.80
CA ASP A 115 16.82 -6.21 0.32
C ASP A 115 16.99 -4.85 -0.38
N TYR A 116 16.84 -3.74 0.36
CA TYR A 116 16.79 -2.38 -0.21
C TYR A 116 18.00 -2.06 -1.09
N ASN A 117 17.73 -1.66 -2.34
CA ASN A 117 18.73 -1.39 -3.36
C ASN A 117 18.19 -0.46 -4.46
N THR A 118 19.08 0.13 -5.26
CA THR A 118 18.73 1.14 -6.28
C THR A 118 18.19 0.58 -7.61
N ARG A 119 18.05 -0.74 -7.76
CA ARG A 119 17.54 -1.39 -8.99
C ARG A 119 16.06 -1.77 -8.88
N ASP A 120 15.64 -2.15 -7.68
CA ASP A 120 14.27 -2.62 -7.43
C ASP A 120 13.41 -1.56 -6.73
N TYR A 121 14.05 -0.58 -6.05
CA TYR A 121 13.38 0.48 -5.30
C TYR A 121 13.73 1.84 -5.92
N TRP A 122 12.73 2.53 -6.46
CA TRP A 122 12.89 3.75 -7.26
C TRP A 122 12.25 4.97 -6.61
N PHE A 123 12.99 6.07 -6.48
CA PHE A 123 12.37 7.33 -6.13
C PHE A 123 11.35 7.73 -7.19
N ALA A 124 10.09 7.89 -6.79
CA ALA A 124 9.02 8.41 -7.63
C ALA A 124 7.90 9.01 -6.77
N GLU A 125 7.13 9.91 -7.36
CA GLU A 125 6.02 10.59 -6.70
C GLU A 125 4.78 10.53 -7.61
N LEU A 126 3.67 10.03 -7.10
CA LEU A 126 2.40 10.15 -7.81
C LEU A 126 2.02 11.64 -7.94
N PRO A 127 1.45 12.08 -9.07
CA PRO A 127 0.95 11.27 -10.19
C PRO A 127 1.92 11.18 -11.38
N LYS A 128 3.25 11.21 -11.18
CA LYS A 128 4.24 11.13 -12.26
C LYS A 128 5.30 10.06 -11.98
N LEU A 129 5.17 8.93 -12.64
CA LEU A 129 6.03 7.77 -12.44
C LEU A 129 7.05 7.64 -13.59
N PRO A 130 8.32 7.32 -13.30
CA PRO A 130 9.41 7.30 -14.29
C PRO A 130 9.43 6.02 -15.13
N TYR A 131 8.26 5.46 -15.46
CA TYR A 131 8.13 4.23 -16.23
C TYR A 131 7.51 4.50 -17.60
N ALA A 132 7.91 3.71 -18.59
CA ALA A 132 7.28 3.72 -19.90
C ALA A 132 5.86 3.15 -19.82
N ASP A 133 5.03 3.46 -20.81
CA ASP A 133 3.71 2.84 -20.96
C ASP A 133 3.83 1.31 -20.96
N ASP A 134 2.86 0.62 -20.37
CA ASP A 134 2.80 -0.86 -20.36
C ASP A 134 4.02 -1.59 -19.77
N SER A 135 4.73 -0.92 -18.84
CA SER A 135 5.88 -1.49 -18.13
C SER A 135 5.50 -2.62 -17.16
N PHE A 136 4.25 -2.65 -16.69
CA PHE A 136 3.78 -3.60 -15.67
C PHE A 136 2.49 -4.31 -16.10
N ASP A 137 2.32 -5.52 -15.58
CA ASP A 137 1.08 -6.28 -15.73
C ASP A 137 0.14 -5.99 -14.56
N LEU A 138 0.67 -5.70 -13.37
CA LEU A 138 -0.09 -5.37 -12.16
C LEU A 138 0.59 -4.22 -11.40
N VAL A 139 -0.17 -3.19 -11.06
CA VAL A 139 0.24 -2.09 -10.18
C VAL A 139 -0.61 -2.14 -8.92
N LEU A 140 0.05 -2.19 -7.77
CA LEU A 140 -0.57 -2.23 -6.46
C LEU A 140 -0.34 -0.89 -5.77
N SER A 141 -1.40 -0.31 -5.21
CA SER A 141 -1.31 0.88 -4.37
C SER A 141 -1.94 0.60 -3.03
N SER A 142 -1.11 0.53 -1.98
CA SER A 142 -1.60 0.25 -0.64
C SER A 142 -2.06 1.54 0.07
N HIS A 143 -1.76 1.69 1.36
CA HIS A 143 -2.35 2.67 2.29
C HIS A 143 -1.92 4.14 2.02
N LEU A 144 -2.21 4.68 0.83
CA LEU A 144 -2.00 6.09 0.46
C LEU A 144 -3.30 6.76 0.03
N LEU A 145 -3.82 6.40 -1.16
CA LEU A 145 -4.79 7.24 -1.88
C LEU A 145 -6.01 7.57 -1.03
N PHE A 146 -6.81 6.57 -0.69
CA PHE A 146 -8.06 6.79 0.04
C PHE A 146 -7.87 6.93 1.56
N VAL A 147 -6.71 6.50 2.09
CA VAL A 147 -6.37 6.68 3.52
C VAL A 147 -6.24 8.15 3.86
N TYR A 148 -5.78 8.97 2.90
CA TYR A 148 -5.57 10.41 3.06
C TYR A 148 -6.48 11.22 2.13
N ASP A 149 -7.72 10.79 1.90
CA ASP A 149 -8.70 11.53 1.09
C ASP A 149 -9.12 12.89 1.69
N ASP A 150 -8.73 13.15 2.94
CA ASP A 150 -8.81 14.46 3.61
C ASP A 150 -7.71 15.44 3.18
N ARG A 151 -6.60 14.94 2.60
CA ARG A 151 -5.41 15.73 2.20
C ARG A 151 -5.10 15.64 0.72
N LEU A 152 -5.42 14.51 0.09
CA LEU A 152 -5.24 14.24 -1.32
C LEU A 152 -6.57 14.52 -2.03
N ASP A 153 -6.61 15.58 -2.83
CA ASP A 153 -7.84 15.97 -3.49
C ASP A 153 -8.26 14.99 -4.60
N PHE A 154 -9.48 15.18 -5.12
CA PHE A 154 -10.03 14.34 -6.18
C PHE A 154 -9.19 14.36 -7.47
N ALA A 155 -8.59 15.51 -7.80
CA ALA A 155 -7.77 15.65 -9.01
C ALA A 155 -6.46 14.86 -8.90
N PHE A 156 -5.85 14.84 -7.71
CA PHE A 156 -4.69 14.01 -7.41
C PHE A 156 -5.01 12.52 -7.56
N HIS A 157 -6.14 12.07 -7.02
CA HIS A 157 -6.59 10.68 -7.15
C HIS A 157 -6.78 10.30 -8.63
N GLU A 158 -7.47 11.14 -9.39
CA GLU A 158 -7.71 10.90 -10.81
C GLU A 158 -6.40 10.83 -11.61
N ALA A 159 -5.50 11.80 -11.39
CA ALA A 159 -4.20 11.83 -12.05
C ALA A 159 -3.34 10.61 -11.68
N SER A 160 -3.38 10.19 -10.41
CA SER A 160 -2.62 9.03 -9.91
C SER A 160 -3.11 7.73 -10.53
N ILE A 161 -4.43 7.51 -10.57
CA ILE A 161 -5.02 6.32 -11.19
C ILE A 161 -4.75 6.30 -12.69
N THR A 162 -4.89 7.45 -13.36
CA THR A 162 -4.55 7.59 -14.79
C THR A 162 -3.10 7.21 -15.05
N GLU A 163 -2.16 7.70 -14.23
CA GLU A 163 -0.75 7.39 -14.36
C GLU A 163 -0.44 5.92 -14.12
N MET A 164 -1.06 5.30 -13.12
CA MET A 164 -0.91 3.86 -12.86
C MET A 164 -1.47 3.01 -14.00
N LEU A 165 -2.59 3.41 -14.62
CA LEU A 165 -3.17 2.75 -15.80
C LEU A 165 -2.36 2.97 -17.09
N ARG A 166 -1.59 4.07 -17.17
CA ARG A 166 -0.66 4.29 -18.28
C ARG A 166 0.45 3.22 -18.27
N ILE A 167 0.98 2.93 -17.10
CA ILE A 167 2.14 2.03 -16.95
C ILE A 167 1.75 0.57 -16.69
N GLY A 168 0.50 0.29 -16.31
CA GLY A 168 0.01 -1.01 -15.86
C GLY A 168 -1.28 -1.45 -16.53
N LYS A 169 -1.40 -2.75 -16.83
CA LYS A 169 -2.63 -3.35 -17.39
C LYS A 169 -3.76 -3.46 -16.37
N GLU A 170 -3.41 -3.69 -15.11
CA GLU A 170 -4.35 -3.79 -13.99
C GLU A 170 -3.82 -2.99 -12.80
N VAL A 171 -4.70 -2.22 -12.17
CA VAL A 171 -4.42 -1.43 -10.96
C VAL A 171 -5.32 -1.94 -9.84
N ARG A 172 -4.74 -2.24 -8.67
CA ARG A 172 -5.48 -2.56 -7.45
C ARG A 172 -5.11 -1.59 -6.33
N ILE A 173 -6.12 -1.02 -5.67
CA ILE A 173 -5.94 0.00 -4.63
C ILE A 173 -6.64 -0.45 -3.35
N PHE A 174 -5.92 -0.44 -2.23
CA PHE A 174 -6.42 -0.88 -0.92
C PHE A 174 -5.78 -0.09 0.22
N PRO A 175 -6.51 0.28 1.29
CA PRO A 175 -7.95 0.15 1.46
C PRO A 175 -8.70 1.29 0.76
N LEU A 176 -10.04 1.25 0.82
CA LEU A 176 -10.92 2.29 0.28
C LEU A 176 -11.55 3.17 1.37
N VAL A 177 -10.99 3.18 2.58
CA VAL A 177 -11.46 3.98 3.72
C VAL A 177 -10.36 4.96 4.17
N ASP A 178 -10.77 6.03 4.85
CA ASP A 178 -9.86 7.01 5.44
C ASP A 178 -9.13 6.47 6.68
N TYR A 179 -8.05 7.15 7.09
CA TYR A 179 -7.21 6.71 8.22
C TYR A 179 -7.94 6.60 9.56
N LYS A 180 -9.04 7.35 9.78
CA LYS A 180 -9.89 7.27 10.98
C LYS A 180 -11.00 6.24 10.85
N ASN A 181 -11.20 5.67 9.65
CA ASN A 181 -12.37 4.89 9.30
C ASN A 181 -13.67 5.62 9.67
N SER A 182 -13.76 6.91 9.34
CA SER A 182 -14.76 7.83 9.90
C SER A 182 -16.21 7.49 9.52
N ARG A 183 -16.40 6.67 8.50
CA ARG A 183 -17.69 6.29 7.92
C ARG A 183 -18.08 4.84 8.20
N ALA A 184 -17.42 4.16 9.13
CA ALA A 184 -17.55 2.71 9.35
C ALA A 184 -18.99 2.20 9.57
N ASP A 185 -19.88 3.05 10.10
CA ASP A 185 -21.28 2.72 10.38
C ASP A 185 -22.27 3.18 9.30
N GLU A 186 -21.78 3.83 8.24
CA GLU A 186 -22.63 4.29 7.13
C GLU A 186 -22.94 3.15 6.14
N PRO A 187 -24.09 3.17 5.45
CA PRO A 187 -24.39 2.22 4.38
C PRO A 187 -23.38 2.27 3.21
N ASN A 188 -22.82 3.45 2.94
CA ASN A 188 -21.75 3.69 1.96
C ASN A 188 -20.48 4.12 2.71
N ASN A 189 -19.87 3.16 3.41
CA ASN A 189 -18.77 3.39 4.35
C ASN A 189 -17.41 3.67 3.70
N LEU A 190 -17.26 3.49 2.39
CA LEU A 190 -16.01 3.78 1.68
C LEU A 190 -15.87 5.27 1.37
N SER A 191 -14.66 5.70 1.00
CA SER A 191 -14.39 7.04 0.51
C SER A 191 -15.33 7.40 -0.66
N PRO A 192 -15.97 8.58 -0.65
CA PRO A 192 -16.75 9.07 -1.79
C PRO A 192 -15.94 9.11 -3.09
N PHE A 193 -14.63 9.31 -2.99
CA PHE A 193 -13.75 9.30 -4.16
C PHE A 193 -13.63 7.89 -4.73
N ALA A 194 -13.60 6.84 -3.90
CA ALA A 194 -13.48 5.45 -4.38
C ALA A 194 -14.64 5.08 -5.31
N TYR A 195 -15.89 5.40 -4.94
CA TYR A 195 -17.07 5.14 -5.79
C TYR A 195 -17.01 5.91 -7.12
N ARG A 196 -16.63 7.19 -7.06
CA ARG A 196 -16.52 8.03 -8.26
C ARG A 196 -15.38 7.58 -9.18
N MET A 197 -14.27 7.10 -8.61
CA MET A 197 -13.17 6.54 -9.40
C MET A 197 -13.54 5.20 -10.03
N ALA A 198 -14.26 4.34 -9.31
CA ALA A 198 -14.80 3.11 -9.86
C ALA A 198 -15.70 3.39 -11.08
N GLU A 199 -16.66 4.32 -10.95
CA GLU A 199 -17.52 4.72 -12.07
C GLU A 199 -16.71 5.30 -13.24
N LYS A 200 -15.81 6.24 -12.96
CA LYS A 200 -15.05 6.96 -13.99
C LYS A 200 -14.11 6.07 -14.80
N PHE A 201 -13.45 5.12 -14.15
CA PHE A 201 -12.47 4.24 -14.78
C PHE A 201 -13.03 2.86 -15.14
N GLY A 202 -14.33 2.63 -14.97
CA GLY A 202 -14.93 1.30 -15.15
C GLY A 202 -14.37 0.25 -14.17
N GLY A 203 -13.97 0.69 -12.98
CA GLY A 203 -13.42 -0.14 -11.92
C GLY A 203 -14.48 -0.88 -11.10
N GLU A 204 -14.04 -1.94 -10.44
CA GLU A 204 -14.85 -2.78 -9.57
C GLU A 204 -14.41 -2.61 -8.11
N ILE A 205 -15.37 -2.44 -7.20
CA ILE A 205 -15.12 -2.51 -5.76
C ILE A 205 -15.31 -3.96 -5.34
N VAL A 206 -14.22 -4.60 -4.92
CA VAL A 206 -14.16 -6.04 -4.66
C VAL A 206 -13.89 -6.27 -3.17
N LYS A 207 -14.70 -7.13 -2.53
CA LYS A 207 -14.46 -7.57 -1.16
C LYS A 207 -13.23 -8.48 -1.11
N VAL A 208 -12.36 -8.27 -0.14
CA VAL A 208 -11.12 -9.05 0.03
C VAL A 208 -11.10 -9.79 1.36
N GLY A 209 -10.19 -10.76 1.49
CA GLY A 209 -10.06 -11.62 2.67
C GLY A 209 -9.43 -10.95 3.90
N PHE A 210 -9.15 -9.65 3.83
CA PHE A 210 -8.53 -8.89 4.90
C PHE A 210 -9.49 -7.83 5.46
N GLU A 211 -9.69 -7.82 6.76
CA GLU A 211 -10.39 -6.74 7.46
C GLU A 211 -9.74 -6.55 8.83
N PHE A 212 -9.02 -5.44 9.02
CA PHE A 212 -8.49 -5.02 10.32
C PHE A 212 -9.34 -3.89 10.90
N GLN A 213 -9.54 -2.82 10.14
CA GLN A 213 -10.54 -1.81 10.47
C GLN A 213 -11.92 -2.31 10.07
N LYS A 214 -12.92 -2.09 10.93
CA LYS A 214 -14.31 -2.48 10.69
C LYS A 214 -14.78 -2.05 9.29
N SER A 215 -15.30 -3.00 8.51
CA SER A 215 -15.86 -2.77 7.17
C SER A 215 -14.88 -2.20 6.13
N ALA A 216 -13.56 -2.25 6.39
CA ALA A 216 -12.51 -1.77 5.48
C ALA A 216 -12.01 -2.84 4.49
N GLY A 217 -12.67 -4.00 4.42
CA GLY A 217 -12.24 -5.15 3.61
C GLY A 217 -12.58 -5.08 2.12
N TYR A 218 -12.31 -3.94 1.47
CA TYR A 218 -12.56 -3.75 0.05
C TYR A 218 -11.37 -3.12 -0.66
N MET A 219 -11.13 -3.57 -1.90
CA MET A 219 -10.18 -2.96 -2.84
C MET A 219 -10.91 -2.40 -4.05
N LEU A 220 -10.30 -1.41 -4.71
CA LEU A 220 -10.69 -0.97 -6.05
C LEU A 220 -9.80 -1.68 -7.06
N ARG A 221 -10.41 -2.39 -8.01
CA ARG A 221 -9.73 -3.08 -9.11
C ARG A 221 -10.13 -2.44 -10.43
N ILE A 222 -9.14 -1.99 -11.21
CA ILE A 222 -9.36 -1.40 -12.53
C ILE A 222 -8.50 -2.16 -13.54
N LYS A 223 -9.11 -2.55 -14.67
CA LYS A 223 -8.41 -3.19 -15.79
C LYS A 223 -8.55 -2.31 -17.03
N ARG A 224 -7.47 -2.21 -17.79
CA ARG A 224 -7.48 -1.55 -19.10
C ARG A 224 -8.07 -2.46 -20.19
#